data_AF-A0A249K938-F1
#
_entry.id   AF-A0A249K938-F1
#
_cell.length_a   1.000
_cell.length_b   1.000
_cell.length_c   1.000
_cell.angle_alpha   90.00
_cell.angle_beta   90.00
_cell.angle_gamma   90.00
#
_symmetry.space_group_name_H-M   'P 1'
#
loop_
_entity.id
_entity.type
_entity.pdbx_description
1 polymer ?
#
loop_
_entity_poly.entity_id
_entity_poly.type
_entity_poly.pdbx_seq_one_letter_code
_entity_poly.pdbx_strand_id
1 'polypeptide(L)'
;MGPGGIATIIAASSLAVIAVAVAYTVVRASRLIDEITKTVAMINSPIRSISNAGKSLEEMVKKISKAGESFLDENPMAMKAAGALFTAAKLKKKGKKKSKAKE
;
A
#
# COMPACT_ATOMS: atom_id res chain seq x y z
N MET A 1 -26.87 60.97 -22.33
CA MET A 1 -25.96 59.99 -21.70
C MET A 1 -24.66 60.70 -21.39
N GLY A 2 -24.25 60.79 -20.13
CA GLY A 2 -22.98 61.44 -19.77
C GLY A 2 -21.77 60.62 -20.26
N PRO A 3 -20.60 61.25 -20.45
CA PRO A 3 -19.40 60.60 -20.99
C PRO A 3 -18.96 59.33 -20.23
N GLY A 4 -19.39 59.15 -18.97
CA GLY A 4 -19.13 57.94 -18.18
C GLY A 4 -19.93 56.68 -18.59
N GLY A 5 -21.05 56.81 -19.31
CA GLY A 5 -21.94 55.66 -19.59
C GLY A 5 -21.34 54.61 -20.53
N ILE A 6 -20.50 55.04 -21.48
CA ILE A 6 -19.83 54.11 -22.41
C ILE A 6 -18.69 53.38 -21.69
N ALA A 7 -17.96 54.08 -20.82
CA ALA A 7 -16.87 53.51 -20.04
C ALA A 7 -17.35 52.40 -19.09
N THR A 8 -18.51 52.60 -18.44
CA THR A 8 -19.08 51.60 -17.52
C THR A 8 -19.56 50.35 -18.24
N ILE A 9 -20.12 50.47 -19.44
CA ILE A 9 -20.54 49.31 -20.24
C ILE A 9 -19.32 48.49 -20.69
N ILE A 10 -18.25 49.15 -21.12
CA ILE A 10 -16.99 48.48 -21.51
C ILE A 10 -16.37 47.77 -20.29
N ALA A 11 -16.31 48.45 -19.14
CA ALA A 11 -15.80 47.86 -17.91
C ALA A 11 -16.65 46.66 -17.45
N ALA A 12 -17.98 46.78 -17.48
CA ALA A 12 -18.89 45.71 -17.10
C ALA A 12 -18.78 44.49 -18.03
N SER A 13 -18.66 44.71 -19.35
CA SER A 13 -18.51 43.61 -20.31
C SER A 13 -17.19 42.85 -20.12
N SER A 14 -16.10 43.55 -19.82
CA SER A 14 -14.78 42.95 -19.56
C SER A 14 -14.81 42.13 -18.27
N LEU A 15 -15.43 42.65 -17.21
CA LEU A 15 -15.60 41.95 -15.95
C LEU A 15 -16.47 40.69 -16.11
N ALA A 16 -17.53 40.75 -16.92
CA ALA A 16 -18.39 39.60 -17.20
C ALA A 16 -17.62 38.47 -17.90
N VAL A 17 -16.77 38.79 -18.88
CA VAL A 17 -15.94 37.77 -19.57
C VAL A 17 -14.94 37.12 -18.61
N ILE A 18 -14.28 37.93 -17.76
CA ILE A 18 -13.34 37.41 -16.75
C ILE A 18 -14.08 36.51 -15.76
N ALA A 19 -15.26 36.92 -15.29
CA ALA A 19 -16.07 36.12 -14.37
C ALA A 19 -16.46 34.77 -14.97
N VAL A 20 -16.87 34.74 -16.24
CA VAL A 20 -17.18 33.48 -16.96
C VAL A 20 -15.94 32.61 -17.13
N ALA A 21 -14.79 33.20 -17.47
CA ALA A 21 -13.53 32.46 -17.61
C ALA A 21 -13.11 31.82 -16.27
N VAL A 22 -13.17 32.56 -15.17
CA VAL A 22 -12.87 32.05 -13.82
C VAL A 22 -13.88 30.98 -13.40
N ALA A 23 -15.16 31.18 -13.66
CA ALA A 23 -16.18 30.17 -13.35
C ALA A 23 -15.90 28.85 -14.11
N TYR A 24 -15.54 28.95 -15.39
CA TYR A 24 -15.19 27.77 -16.18
C TYR A 24 -13.94 27.05 -15.65
N THR A 25 -12.88 27.79 -15.29
CA THR A 25 -11.66 27.17 -14.74
C THR A 25 -11.92 26.50 -13.39
N VAL A 26 -12.72 27.12 -12.51
CA VAL A 26 -13.11 26.51 -11.23
C VAL A 26 -13.89 25.22 -11.45
N VAL A 27 -14.94 25.25 -12.28
CA VAL A 27 -15.75 24.05 -12.58
C VAL A 27 -14.89 22.94 -13.19
N ARG A 28 -13.97 23.30 -14.09
CA ARG A 28 -13.04 22.34 -14.69
C ARG A 28 -12.09 21.75 -13.65
N ALA A 29 -11.51 22.57 -12.79
CA ALA A 29 -10.59 22.12 -11.74
C ALA A 29 -11.30 21.23 -10.71
N SER A 30 -12.53 21.55 -10.30
CA SER A 30 -13.32 20.73 -9.39
C SER A 30 -13.50 19.31 -9.92
N ARG A 31 -13.86 19.15 -11.20
CA ARG A 31 -14.00 17.82 -11.82
C ARG A 31 -12.70 17.02 -11.81
N LEU A 32 -11.56 17.68 -12.06
CA LEU A 32 -10.25 17.03 -11.99
C LEU A 32 -9.92 16.57 -10.57
N ILE A 33 -10.22 17.40 -9.57
CA ILE A 33 -10.01 17.08 -8.16
C ILE A 33 -10.90 15.89 -7.73
N ASP A 34 -12.14 15.83 -8.19
CA ASP A 34 -13.05 14.72 -7.89
C ASP A 34 -12.52 13.40 -8.46
N GLU A 35 -12.04 13.40 -9.71
CA GLU A 35 -11.44 12.22 -10.35
C GLU A 35 -10.15 11.77 -9.65
N ILE A 36 -9.29 12.71 -9.26
CA ILE A 36 -8.06 12.42 -8.50
C ILE A 36 -8.43 11.83 -7.14
N THR A 37 -9.39 12.44 -6.42
CA THR A 37 -9.84 11.98 -5.10
C THR A 37 -10.40 10.56 -5.19
N LYS A 38 -11.22 10.28 -6.20
CA LYS A 38 -11.76 8.94 -6.46
C LYS A 38 -10.65 7.94 -6.76
N THR A 39 -9.65 8.35 -7.55
CA THR A 39 -8.48 7.51 -7.87
C THR A 39 -7.65 7.21 -6.62
N VAL A 40 -7.37 8.21 -5.80
CA VAL A 40 -6.65 8.05 -4.52
C VAL A 40 -7.43 7.14 -3.57
N ALA A 41 -8.75 7.31 -3.47
CA ALA A 41 -9.60 6.44 -2.66
C ALA A 41 -9.57 4.98 -3.15
N MET A 42 -9.61 4.76 -4.47
CA MET A 42 -9.48 3.44 -5.08
C MET A 42 -8.10 2.81 -4.82
N ILE A 43 -7.02 3.59 -4.75
CA ILE A 43 -5.67 3.09 -4.44
C ILE A 43 -5.51 2.81 -2.93
N ASN A 44 -6.11 3.65 -2.09
CA ASN A 44 -5.98 3.53 -0.64
C ASN A 44 -6.73 2.32 -0.09
N SER A 45 -7.82 1.89 -0.73
CA SER A 45 -8.58 0.70 -0.33
C SER A 45 -7.74 -0.61 -0.39
N PRO A 46 -7.06 -0.96 -1.51
CA PRO A 46 -6.10 -2.06 -1.58
C PRO A 46 -4.97 -1.94 -0.55
N ILE A 47 -4.37 -0.75 -0.40
CA ILE A 47 -3.27 -0.54 0.56
C ILE A 47 -3.73 -0.82 2.00
N ARG A 48 -4.94 -0.37 2.36
CA ARG A 48 -5.53 -0.60 3.68
C ARG A 48 -5.86 -2.07 3.91
N SER A 49 -6.36 -2.77 2.89
CA SER A 49 -6.57 -4.21 2.91
C SER A 49 -5.26 -4.99 3.07
N ILE A 50 -4.19 -4.60 2.37
CA ILE A 50 -2.86 -5.20 2.50
C ILE A 50 -2.25 -4.92 3.87
N SER A 51 -2.41 -3.70 4.39
CA SER A 51 -1.95 -3.33 5.74
C SER A 51 -2.64 -4.16 6.82
N ASN A 52 -3.96 -4.32 6.71
CA ASN A 52 -4.73 -5.16 7.63
C ASN A 52 -4.36 -6.64 7.47
N ALA A 53 -4.22 -7.14 6.24
CA ALA A 53 -3.77 -8.50 5.98
C ALA A 53 -2.37 -8.75 6.55
N GLY A 54 -1.46 -7.79 6.44
CA GLY A 54 -0.12 -7.83 7.03
C GLY A 54 -0.17 -7.94 8.55
N LYS A 55 -1.00 -7.13 9.23
CA LYS A 55 -1.21 -7.24 10.68
C LYS A 55 -1.80 -8.60 11.08
N SER A 56 -2.81 -9.10 10.35
CA SER A 56 -3.37 -10.43 10.59
C SER A 56 -2.35 -11.53 10.36
N LEU A 57 -1.47 -11.39 9.35
CA LEU A 57 -0.35 -12.28 9.10
C LEU A 57 0.67 -12.23 10.24
N GLU A 58 1.04 -11.05 10.74
CA GLU A 58 1.94 -10.92 11.89
C GLU A 58 1.35 -11.59 13.13
N GLU A 59 0.07 -11.37 13.43
CA GLU A 59 -0.59 -12.01 14.57
C GLU A 59 -0.70 -13.53 14.40
N MET A 60 -1.06 -14.00 13.20
CA MET A 60 -1.12 -15.42 12.87
C MET A 60 0.26 -16.07 12.98
N VAL A 61 1.29 -15.45 12.39
CA VAL A 61 2.69 -15.91 12.48
C VAL A 61 3.12 -15.94 13.94
N LYS A 62 2.80 -14.90 14.73
CA LYS A 62 3.14 -14.88 16.16
C LYS A 62 2.45 -15.98 16.95
N LYS A 63 1.19 -16.30 16.64
CA LYS A 63 0.46 -17.43 17.24
C LYS A 63 1.02 -18.78 16.81
N ILE A 64 1.33 -18.97 15.53
CA ILE A 64 1.94 -20.20 15.00
C ILE A 64 3.34 -20.39 15.58
N SER A 65 4.18 -19.36 15.61
CA SER A 65 5.52 -19.41 16.20
C SER A 65 5.44 -19.76 17.69
N LYS A 66 4.54 -19.11 18.45
CA LYS A 66 4.34 -19.45 19.87
C LYS A 66 3.84 -20.88 20.07
N ALA A 67 2.88 -21.35 19.26
CA ALA A 67 2.40 -22.72 19.35
C ALA A 67 3.49 -23.75 18.97
N GLY A 68 4.32 -23.42 17.98
CA GLY A 68 5.48 -24.23 17.59
C GLY A 68 6.54 -24.28 18.68
N GLU A 69 6.85 -23.15 19.32
CA GLU A 69 7.75 -23.08 20.48
C GLU A 69 7.18 -23.89 21.65
N SER A 70 5.92 -23.68 22.04
CA SER A 70 5.28 -24.46 23.12
C SER A 70 5.25 -25.96 22.81
N PHE A 71 4.94 -26.36 21.57
CA PHE A 71 4.94 -27.78 21.21
C PHE A 71 6.36 -28.39 21.23
N LEU A 72 7.37 -27.66 20.75
CA LEU A 72 8.75 -28.14 20.76
C LEU A 72 9.33 -28.17 22.17
N ASP A 73 9.04 -27.19 23.00
CA ASP A 73 9.55 -27.07 24.37
C ASP A 73 8.84 -28.03 25.34
N GLU A 74 7.53 -28.24 25.21
CA GLU A 74 6.77 -29.13 26.10
C GLU A 74 6.90 -30.62 25.70
N ASN A 75 7.30 -30.94 24.46
CA ASN A 75 7.53 -32.32 24.03
C ASN A 75 9.02 -32.63 23.84
N PRO A 76 9.70 -33.28 24.81
CA PRO A 76 11.11 -33.66 24.67
C PRO A 76 11.37 -34.61 23.48
N MET A 77 10.37 -35.37 23.01
CA MET A 77 10.47 -36.15 21.78
C MET A 77 10.40 -35.27 20.52
N ALA A 78 9.56 -34.23 20.51
CA ALA A 78 9.44 -33.31 19.37
C ALA A 78 10.73 -32.49 19.19
N MET A 79 11.33 -32.00 20.28
CA MET A 79 12.62 -31.31 20.23
C MET A 79 13.74 -32.23 19.71
N LYS A 80 13.77 -33.49 20.16
CA LYS A 80 14.73 -34.51 19.67
C LYS A 80 14.51 -34.84 18.19
N ALA A 81 13.27 -35.00 17.76
CA ALA A 81 12.94 -35.27 16.36
C ALA A 81 13.29 -34.07 15.45
N ALA A 82 12.96 -32.85 15.88
CA ALA A 82 13.34 -31.62 15.19
C ALA A 82 14.86 -31.47 15.10
N GLY A 83 15.60 -31.73 16.19
CA GLY A 83 17.06 -31.73 16.20
C GLY A 83 17.67 -32.80 15.29
N ALA A 84 17.10 -34.01 15.25
CA ALA A 84 17.52 -35.08 14.36
C ALA A 84 17.27 -34.74 12.88
N LEU A 85 16.10 -34.19 12.56
CA LEU A 85 15.76 -33.70 11.22
C LEU A 85 16.68 -32.56 10.78
N PHE A 86 16.93 -31.57 11.66
CA PHE A 86 17.82 -30.46 11.37
C PHE A 86 19.26 -30.93 11.14
N THR A 87 19.72 -31.89 11.96
CA THR A 87 21.05 -32.50 11.81
C THR A 87 21.14 -33.32 10.53
N ALA A 88 20.13 -34.14 10.20
CA ALA A 88 20.07 -34.88 8.95
C ALA A 88 20.04 -33.96 7.73
N ALA A 89 19.28 -32.86 7.77
CA ALA A 89 19.23 -31.87 6.69
C ALA A 89 20.57 -31.14 6.53
N LYS A 90 21.23 -30.76 7.64
CA LYS A 90 22.55 -30.12 7.63
C LYS A 90 23.62 -31.06 7.09
N LEU A 91 23.59 -32.33 7.49
CA LEU A 91 24.48 -33.38 6.97
C LEU A 91 24.21 -33.67 5.49
N LYS A 92 22.95 -33.74 5.05
CA LYS A 92 22.57 -33.89 3.63
C LYS A 92 23.04 -32.70 2.78
N LYS A 93 22.93 -31.47 3.30
CA LYS A 93 23.42 -30.25 2.63
C LYS A 93 24.96 -30.22 2.57
N LYS A 94 25.65 -30.64 3.62
CA LYS A 94 27.12 -30.73 3.68
C LYS A 94 27.67 -31.88 2.80
N GLY A 95 26.95 -32.99 2.71
CA GLY A 95 27.24 -34.12 1.82
C GLY A 95 27.08 -33.76 0.34
N LYS A 96 25.99 -33.06 -0.04
CA LYS A 96 25.84 -32.52 -1.40
C LYS A 96 26.92 -31.50 -1.78
N LYS A 97 27.41 -30.70 -0.82
CA LYS A 97 28.50 -29.74 -1.06
C LYS A 97 29.87 -30.44 -1.21
N LYS A 98 30.07 -31.58 -0.54
CA LYS A 98 31.28 -32.41 -0.69
C LYS A 98 31.27 -33.27 -1.96
N SER A 99 30.12 -33.73 -2.45
CA SER A 99 30.06 -34.49 -3.71
C SER A 99 30.26 -33.60 -4.94
N LYS A 100 29.76 -32.36 -4.91
CA LYS A 100 29.98 -31.36 -5.98
C LYS A 100 31.39 -30.76 -6.02
N ALA A 101 32.22 -31.00 -5.00
CA ALA A 101 33.62 -30.54 -4.96
C ALA A 101 34.61 -31.67 -5.32
N LYS A 102 34.09 -32.86 -5.69
CA LYS A 102 34.86 -34.05 -6.06
C LYS A 102 34.59 -34.53 -7.49
N GLU A 103 33.82 -33.76 -8.26
CA GLU A 103 33.72 -33.85 -9.73
C GLU A 103 34.58 -32.75 -10.36
#